data_AF-Q95N82-F1
#
_entry.id   AF-Q95N82-F1
#
_cell.length_a   1.000
_cell.length_b   1.000
_cell.length_c   1.000
_cell.angle_alpha   90.00
_cell.angle_beta   90.00
_cell.angle_gamma   90.00
#
_symmetry.space_group_name_H-M   'P 1'
#
loop_
_entity.id
_entity.type
_entity.pdbx_description
1 polymer ?
#
loop_
_entity_poly.entity_id
_entity_poly.type
_entity_poly.pdbx_seq_one_letter_code
_entity_poly.pdbx_strand_id
1 'polypeptide(L)'
;QQLVISWFSLVLLASPLMAIWELEKDVYVVELDWHPDAPGEMVVLTCHTPEEDDITWTSAQSSEVLGSGKTLTIQVKEFGDAGQYTCHKGGKVLSRSLLLIHKKEDGIWSTDILKEQKESKNKIFLKCEAKNYSGRFTCWWLTAISTDLKFSVKSSRGFSDPQGVTCGAVTLSAERVRVDNRDYKKYTVECQEGS
;
A
#
# COMPACT_ATOMS: atom_id res chain seq x y z
N GLN A 1 36.31 -43.50 -28.09
CA GLN A 1 36.20 -42.43 -27.06
C GLN A 1 34.76 -41.96 -27.03
N GLN A 2 33.99 -42.37 -26.02
CA GLN A 2 32.60 -41.93 -25.84
C GLN A 2 32.61 -40.65 -24.98
N LEU A 3 32.17 -39.54 -25.56
CA LEU A 3 31.95 -38.28 -24.86
C LEU A 3 30.63 -38.36 -24.10
N VAL A 4 30.72 -38.48 -22.77
CA VAL A 4 29.58 -38.33 -21.87
C VAL A 4 29.40 -36.84 -21.61
N ILE A 5 28.40 -36.23 -22.25
CA ILE A 5 28.04 -34.83 -22.00
C ILE A 5 27.17 -34.81 -20.75
N SER A 6 27.79 -34.46 -19.62
CA SER A 6 27.10 -34.20 -18.35
C SER A 6 26.32 -32.89 -18.47
N TRP A 7 24.99 -33.01 -18.44
CA TRP A 7 24.07 -31.87 -18.53
C TRP A 7 23.86 -31.33 -17.11
N PHE A 8 24.69 -30.38 -16.68
CA PHE A 8 24.47 -29.64 -15.44
C PHE A 8 23.25 -28.72 -15.62
N SER A 9 22.11 -29.11 -15.06
CA SER A 9 20.94 -28.24 -14.94
C SER A 9 21.26 -27.07 -14.00
N LEU A 10 21.39 -25.86 -14.55
CA LEU A 10 21.33 -24.63 -13.75
C LEU A 10 19.90 -24.48 -13.22
N VAL A 11 19.69 -24.75 -11.94
CA VAL A 11 18.49 -24.32 -11.23
C VAL A 11 18.64 -22.81 -11.01
N LEU A 12 18.01 -22.01 -11.86
CA LEU A 12 17.79 -20.60 -11.60
C LEU A 12 16.84 -20.51 -10.40
N LEU A 13 17.40 -20.29 -9.20
CA LEU A 13 16.63 -19.81 -8.06
C LEU A 13 16.14 -18.41 -8.42
N ALA A 14 14.98 -18.34 -9.08
CA ALA A 14 14.20 -17.11 -9.12
C ALA A 14 13.86 -16.81 -7.67
N SER A 15 14.58 -15.85 -7.06
CA SER A 15 14.17 -15.28 -5.79
C SER A 15 12.75 -14.75 -5.99
N PRO A 16 11.74 -15.25 -5.24
CA PRO A 16 10.41 -14.68 -5.35
C PRO A 16 10.53 -13.20 -5.02
N LEU A 17 10.06 -12.36 -5.94
CA LEU A 17 9.87 -10.94 -5.64
C LEU A 17 9.01 -10.90 -4.37
N MET A 18 9.53 -10.28 -3.30
CA MET A 18 8.78 -10.17 -2.06
C MET A 18 7.48 -9.44 -2.37
N ALA A 19 6.34 -10.13 -2.23
CA ALA A 19 5.02 -9.56 -2.41
C ALA A 19 4.60 -8.62 -1.26
N ILE A 20 5.55 -8.29 -0.35
CA ILE A 20 5.36 -7.38 0.77
C ILE A 20 6.46 -6.30 0.77
N TRP A 21 6.05 -5.06 1.00
CA TRP A 21 6.97 -3.92 1.16
C TRP A 21 6.47 -2.94 2.22
N GLU A 22 7.39 -2.20 2.84
CA GLU A 22 7.09 -1.22 3.89
C GLU A 22 6.75 0.15 3.28
N LEU A 23 5.55 0.66 3.56
CA LEU A 23 5.07 1.95 3.06
C LEU A 23 5.52 3.12 3.96
N GLU A 24 5.38 2.91 5.26
CA GLU A 24 5.87 3.77 6.33
C GLU A 24 6.16 2.90 7.55
N LYS A 25 6.84 3.43 8.56
CA LYS A 25 7.26 2.66 9.72
C LYS A 25 6.08 1.84 10.29
N ASP A 26 6.28 0.53 10.44
CA ASP A 26 5.30 -0.42 10.96
C ASP A 26 4.01 -0.58 10.11
N VAL A 27 4.00 -0.09 8.86
CA VAL A 27 2.90 -0.20 7.90
C VAL A 27 3.40 -0.87 6.61
N TYR A 28 2.83 -2.02 6.29
CA TYR A 28 3.25 -2.85 5.19
C TYR A 28 2.12 -3.04 4.18
N VAL A 29 2.49 -3.15 2.90
CA VAL A 29 1.57 -3.41 1.79
C VAL A 29 1.87 -4.79 1.24
N VAL A 30 0.83 -5.61 1.15
CA VAL A 30 0.86 -6.94 0.54
C VAL A 30 0.19 -6.86 -0.82
N GLU A 31 0.93 -7.21 -1.87
CA GLU A 31 0.46 -7.30 -3.23
C GLU A 31 -0.19 -8.66 -3.48
N LEU A 32 -1.47 -8.68 -3.86
CA LEU A 32 -2.23 -9.92 -4.05
C LEU A 32 -2.82 -9.98 -5.44
N ASP A 33 -2.69 -11.14 -6.09
CA ASP A 33 -3.56 -11.51 -7.20
C ASP A 33 -4.96 -11.81 -6.64
N TRP A 34 -5.98 -11.13 -7.17
CA TRP A 34 -7.30 -11.05 -6.55
C TRP A 34 -8.33 -11.77 -7.41
N HIS A 35 -8.38 -13.09 -7.24
CA HIS A 35 -9.41 -13.97 -7.79
C HIS A 35 -9.75 -15.08 -6.79
N PRO A 36 -10.93 -15.74 -6.89
CA PRO A 36 -11.39 -16.70 -5.89
C PRO A 36 -10.40 -17.84 -5.59
N ASP A 37 -9.73 -18.32 -6.65
CA ASP A 37 -8.78 -19.44 -6.58
C ASP A 37 -7.34 -19.01 -6.22
N ALA A 38 -7.09 -17.72 -5.99
CA ALA A 38 -5.76 -17.23 -5.65
C ALA A 38 -5.31 -17.84 -4.32
N PRO A 39 -4.05 -18.32 -4.21
CA PRO A 39 -3.55 -18.90 -2.97
C PRO A 39 -3.29 -17.85 -1.89
N GLY A 40 -3.22 -16.56 -2.22
CA GLY A 40 -2.74 -15.52 -1.31
C GLY A 40 -1.22 -15.58 -1.11
N GLU A 41 -0.71 -14.74 -0.22
CA GLU A 41 0.73 -14.60 0.02
C GLU A 41 1.10 -14.96 1.45
N MET A 42 2.23 -15.68 1.60
CA MET A 42 2.79 -16.01 2.92
C MET A 42 3.63 -14.84 3.42
N VAL A 43 3.22 -14.24 4.54
CA VAL A 43 3.86 -13.09 5.16
C VAL A 43 4.44 -13.48 6.52
N VAL A 44 5.68 -13.04 6.78
CA VAL A 44 6.33 -13.19 8.08
C VAL A 44 6.44 -11.83 8.75
N LEU A 45 5.68 -11.63 9.82
CA LEU A 45 5.79 -10.46 10.68
C LEU A 45 6.81 -10.71 11.78
N THR A 46 7.61 -9.70 12.12
CA THR A 46 8.59 -9.79 13.21
C THR A 46 8.24 -8.76 14.28
N CYS A 47 8.18 -9.19 15.53
CA CYS A 47 7.93 -8.29 16.66
C CYS A 47 9.17 -7.41 16.87
N HIS A 48 9.02 -6.09 16.75
CA HIS A 48 10.09 -5.12 16.96
C HIS A 48 10.42 -4.95 18.45
N THR A 49 11.08 -5.95 19.04
CA THR A 49 11.49 -6.00 20.44
C THR A 49 12.85 -6.70 20.57
N PRO A 50 13.69 -6.34 21.55
CA PRO A 50 14.88 -7.12 21.89
C PRO A 50 14.54 -8.46 22.57
N GLU A 51 13.29 -8.65 23.01
CA GLU A 51 12.85 -9.90 23.63
C GLU A 51 12.72 -11.03 22.59
N GLU A 52 12.93 -12.27 23.03
CA GLU A 52 12.89 -13.46 22.17
C GLU A 52 11.79 -14.45 22.61
N ASP A 53 11.51 -14.53 23.91
CA ASP A 53 10.62 -15.54 24.51
C ASP A 53 9.29 -14.94 25.01
N ASP A 54 8.29 -15.82 25.16
CA ASP A 54 6.94 -15.55 25.67
C ASP A 54 6.15 -14.47 24.90
N ILE A 55 6.47 -14.29 23.62
CA ILE A 55 5.76 -13.39 22.72
C ILE A 55 4.52 -14.08 22.18
N THR A 56 3.37 -13.41 22.21
CA THR A 56 2.11 -13.85 21.58
C THR A 56 1.58 -12.80 20.62
N TRP A 57 0.82 -13.22 19.62
CA TRP A 57 0.27 -12.34 18.59
C TRP A 57 -1.26 -12.34 18.58
N THR A 58 -1.85 -11.18 18.34
CA THR A 58 -3.29 -11.00 18.12
C THR A 58 -3.52 -10.10 16.90
N SER A 59 -4.70 -10.17 16.27
CA SER A 59 -5.12 -9.19 15.25
C SER A 59 -6.22 -8.28 15.78
N ALA A 60 -6.43 -7.14 15.15
CA ALA A 60 -7.57 -6.28 15.49
C ALA A 60 -8.93 -6.94 15.17
N GLN A 61 -8.94 -7.94 14.27
CA GLN A 61 -10.14 -8.67 13.86
C GLN A 61 -10.49 -9.81 14.83
N SER A 62 -9.52 -10.30 15.61
CA SER A 62 -9.73 -11.37 16.60
C SER A 62 -8.88 -11.18 17.84
N SER A 63 -9.51 -11.27 19.00
CA SER A 63 -8.83 -11.29 20.31
C SER A 63 -8.12 -12.61 20.62
N GLU A 64 -8.26 -13.63 19.76
CA GLU A 64 -7.58 -14.90 19.93
C GLU A 64 -6.08 -14.79 19.63
N VAL A 65 -5.30 -15.66 20.28
CA VAL A 65 -3.87 -15.77 20.01
C VAL A 65 -3.67 -16.48 18.68
N LEU A 66 -3.12 -15.76 17.70
CA LEU A 66 -2.88 -16.26 16.34
C LEU A 66 -1.59 -17.08 16.23
N GLY A 67 -0.65 -16.84 17.15
CA GLY A 67 0.64 -17.53 17.19
C GLY A 67 1.53 -17.00 18.30
N SER A 68 2.65 -17.69 18.50
CA SER A 68 3.63 -17.39 19.55
C SER A 68 5.05 -17.36 18.98
N GLY A 69 5.93 -16.62 19.64
CA GLY A 69 7.32 -16.41 19.24
C GLY A 69 7.56 -15.03 18.63
N LYS A 70 8.84 -14.73 18.38
CA LYS A 70 9.27 -13.45 17.84
C LYS A 70 8.71 -13.14 16.45
N THR A 71 8.46 -14.18 15.66
CA THR A 71 7.87 -14.05 14.33
C THR A 71 6.49 -14.69 14.28
N LEU A 72 5.64 -14.15 13.41
CA LEU A 72 4.34 -14.70 13.08
C LEU A 72 4.27 -14.91 11.58
N THR A 73 4.02 -16.15 11.16
CA THR A 73 3.79 -16.49 9.76
C THR A 73 2.29 -16.61 9.51
N ILE A 74 1.76 -15.82 8.58
CA ILE A 74 0.35 -15.82 8.20
C ILE A 74 0.20 -15.92 6.68
N GLN A 75 -0.94 -16.44 6.24
CA GLN A 75 -1.37 -16.40 4.85
C GLN A 75 -2.35 -15.24 4.69
N VAL A 76 -2.05 -14.31 3.78
CA VAL A 76 -2.90 -13.16 3.49
C VAL A 76 -3.57 -13.39 2.14
N LYS A 77 -4.88 -13.60 2.14
CA LYS A 77 -5.67 -13.83 0.92
C LYS A 77 -6.80 -12.82 0.77
N GLU A 78 -7.37 -12.36 1.87
CA GLU A 78 -8.51 -11.45 1.87
C GLU A 78 -8.37 -10.32 2.90
N PHE A 79 -9.30 -9.36 2.88
CA PHE A 79 -9.26 -8.21 3.80
C PHE A 79 -9.40 -8.61 5.28
N GLY A 80 -9.96 -9.79 5.58
CA GLY A 80 -10.03 -10.33 6.94
C GLY A 80 -8.65 -10.70 7.51
N ASP A 81 -7.68 -11.01 6.65
CA ASP A 81 -6.30 -11.33 7.03
C ASP A 81 -5.42 -10.08 7.17
N ALA A 82 -5.92 -8.91 6.76
CA ALA A 82 -5.22 -7.64 6.85
C ALA A 82 -5.56 -6.88 8.15
N GLY A 83 -5.05 -5.67 8.28
CA GLY A 83 -5.27 -4.83 9.45
C GLY A 83 -4.14 -4.91 10.46
N GLN A 84 -4.43 -4.49 11.70
CA GLN A 84 -3.40 -4.33 12.73
C GLN A 84 -3.12 -5.64 13.46
N TYR A 85 -1.88 -6.08 13.38
CA TYR A 85 -1.30 -7.15 14.17
C TYR A 85 -0.55 -6.57 15.37
N THR A 86 -0.69 -7.19 16.53
CA THR A 86 -0.06 -6.72 17.77
C THR A 86 0.65 -7.89 18.42
N CYS A 87 1.93 -7.72 18.74
CA CYS A 87 2.68 -8.67 19.55
C CYS A 87 2.72 -8.20 21.01
N HIS A 88 2.63 -9.17 21.92
CA HIS A 88 2.53 -8.95 23.36
C HIS A 88 3.48 -9.86 24.12
N LYS A 89 3.83 -9.48 25.34
CA LYS A 89 4.46 -10.36 26.34
C LYS A 89 3.94 -10.06 27.72
N GLY A 90 3.54 -11.10 28.45
CA GLY A 90 2.95 -10.95 29.79
C GLY A 90 1.75 -9.98 29.83
N GLY A 91 0.96 -9.94 28.75
CA GLY A 91 -0.19 -9.03 28.59
C GLY A 91 0.16 -7.58 28.22
N LYS A 92 1.43 -7.23 28.02
CA LYS A 92 1.87 -5.91 27.56
C LYS A 92 2.12 -5.91 26.07
N VAL A 93 1.62 -4.89 25.38
CA VAL A 93 1.92 -4.65 23.96
C VAL A 93 3.39 -4.29 23.80
N LEU A 94 4.09 -4.99 22.90
CA LEU A 94 5.48 -4.75 22.54
C LEU A 94 5.62 -3.94 21.25
N SER A 95 4.94 -4.37 20.19
CA SER A 95 4.92 -3.69 18.89
C SER A 95 3.60 -3.93 18.15
N ARG A 96 3.37 -3.13 17.11
CA ARG A 96 2.24 -3.24 16.19
C ARG A 96 2.75 -3.24 14.76
N SER A 97 2.02 -3.90 13.88
CA SER A 97 2.26 -3.88 12.43
C SER A 97 0.91 -3.80 11.72
N LEU A 98 0.76 -2.85 10.80
CA LEU A 98 -0.45 -2.71 9.99
C LEU A 98 -0.22 -3.31 8.60
N LEU A 99 -1.04 -4.29 8.21
CA LEU A 99 -1.05 -4.82 6.86
C LEU A 99 -2.16 -4.18 6.02
N LEU A 100 -1.79 -3.69 4.84
CA LEU A 100 -2.65 -3.17 3.79
C LEU A 100 -2.59 -4.11 2.59
N ILE A 101 -3.65 -4.13 1.78
CA ILE A 101 -3.72 -4.96 0.56
C ILE A 101 -3.69 -4.07 -0.67
N HIS A 102 -2.81 -4.38 -1.61
CA HIS A 102 -2.81 -3.84 -2.96
C HIS A 102 -3.31 -4.93 -3.92
N LYS A 103 -4.58 -4.82 -4.31
CA LYS A 103 -5.25 -5.82 -5.15
C LYS A 103 -4.84 -5.69 -6.61
N LYS A 104 -4.57 -6.82 -7.25
CA LYS A 104 -4.36 -6.97 -8.69
C LYS A 104 -5.43 -7.90 -9.26
N GLU A 105 -6.31 -7.39 -10.09
CA GLU A 105 -7.39 -8.16 -10.73
C GLU A 105 -7.06 -8.30 -12.21
N ASP A 106 -7.01 -9.53 -12.74
CA ASP A 106 -6.64 -9.82 -14.14
C ASP A 106 -5.31 -9.18 -14.58
N GLY A 107 -4.33 -9.15 -13.67
CA GLY A 107 -3.03 -8.55 -13.92
C GLY A 107 -3.00 -7.01 -13.82
N ILE A 108 -4.11 -6.36 -13.47
CA ILE A 108 -4.25 -4.90 -13.39
C ILE A 108 -4.48 -4.46 -11.94
N TRP A 109 -3.74 -3.45 -11.47
CA TRP A 109 -3.93 -2.89 -10.15
C TRP A 109 -5.31 -2.21 -10.01
N SER A 110 -5.99 -2.48 -8.91
CA SER A 110 -7.29 -1.87 -8.60
C SER A 110 -7.20 -0.34 -8.51
N THR A 111 -8.25 0.33 -8.96
CA THR A 111 -8.40 1.79 -8.91
C THR A 111 -9.67 2.23 -8.17
N ASP A 112 -10.22 1.37 -7.31
CA ASP A 112 -11.56 1.50 -6.73
C ASP A 112 -11.75 2.74 -5.83
N ILE A 113 -10.65 3.27 -5.28
CA ILE A 113 -10.67 4.42 -4.36
C ILE A 113 -10.95 5.73 -5.12
N LEU A 114 -10.39 5.89 -6.32
CA LEU A 114 -10.44 7.15 -7.06
C LEU A 114 -11.45 7.05 -8.21
N LYS A 115 -12.25 8.09 -8.39
CA LYS A 115 -13.13 8.22 -9.55
C LYS A 115 -12.33 8.69 -10.75
N GLU A 116 -12.38 7.90 -11.82
CA GLU A 116 -11.89 8.30 -13.13
C GLU A 116 -12.63 9.55 -13.63
N GLN A 117 -11.85 10.55 -14.06
CA GLN A 117 -12.31 11.82 -14.60
C GLN A 117 -12.24 11.74 -16.14
N LYS A 118 -13.36 11.35 -16.75
CA LYS A 118 -13.48 11.01 -18.19
C LYS A 118 -13.44 12.25 -19.10
N GLU A 119 -12.25 12.79 -19.31
CA GLU A 119 -12.02 13.90 -20.25
C GLU A 119 -11.18 13.49 -21.48
N SER A 120 -10.65 12.28 -21.51
CA SER A 120 -9.85 11.76 -22.62
C SER A 120 -10.02 10.24 -22.79
N LYS A 121 -9.37 9.67 -23.81
CA LYS A 121 -9.30 8.21 -24.00
C LYS A 121 -8.47 7.50 -22.91
N ASN A 122 -7.67 8.25 -22.15
CA ASN A 122 -6.83 7.71 -21.09
C ASN A 122 -7.55 7.81 -19.73
N LYS A 123 -7.31 6.83 -18.86
CA LYS A 123 -7.80 6.84 -17.48
C LYS A 123 -7.04 7.92 -16.68
N ILE A 124 -7.71 9.02 -16.37
CA ILE A 124 -7.15 10.14 -15.59
C ILE A 124 -7.85 10.16 -14.23
N PHE A 125 -7.08 10.08 -13.14
CA PHE A 125 -7.61 10.14 -11.77
C PHE A 125 -7.23 11.44 -11.06
N LEU A 126 -6.03 11.94 -11.32
CA LEU A 126 -5.50 13.17 -10.75
C LEU A 126 -5.48 14.24 -11.83
N LYS A 127 -5.95 15.45 -11.49
CA LYS A 127 -5.80 16.64 -12.33
C LYS A 127 -4.97 17.66 -11.60
N CYS A 128 -4.12 18.39 -12.33
CA CYS A 128 -3.30 19.44 -11.77
C CYS A 128 -3.38 20.67 -12.66
N GLU A 129 -3.52 21.84 -12.04
CA GLU A 129 -3.52 23.14 -12.72
C GLU A 129 -2.50 24.07 -12.08
N ALA A 130 -1.78 24.80 -12.93
CA ALA A 130 -0.90 25.90 -12.54
C ALA A 130 -1.50 27.20 -13.08
N LYS A 131 -1.57 28.24 -12.23
CA LYS A 131 -2.10 29.55 -12.65
C LYS A 131 -1.08 30.37 -13.43
N ASN A 132 0.20 30.03 -13.32
CA ASN A 132 1.32 30.68 -13.97
C ASN A 132 2.57 29.77 -13.89
N TYR A 133 3.70 30.25 -14.41
CA TYR A 133 4.99 29.54 -14.43
C TYR A 133 5.82 29.68 -13.14
N SER A 134 5.21 29.97 -11.99
CA SER A 134 5.94 30.10 -10.71
C SER A 134 6.42 28.78 -10.10
N GLY A 135 6.13 27.65 -10.76
CA GLY A 135 6.31 26.31 -10.19
C GLY A 135 5.22 25.91 -9.18
N ARG A 136 4.23 26.79 -8.90
CA ARG A 136 3.07 26.47 -8.05
C ARG A 136 1.94 25.86 -8.86
N PHE A 137 1.42 24.74 -8.37
CA PHE A 137 0.27 24.08 -8.95
C PHE A 137 -0.59 23.41 -7.88
N THR A 138 -1.85 23.22 -8.19
CA THR A 138 -2.81 22.53 -7.33
C THR A 138 -3.25 21.27 -8.04
N CYS A 139 -3.19 20.13 -7.36
CA CYS A 139 -3.75 18.89 -7.84
C CYS A 139 -5.05 18.55 -7.09
N TRP A 140 -5.98 17.88 -7.77
CA TRP A 140 -7.20 17.37 -7.15
C TRP A 140 -7.67 16.06 -7.78
N TRP A 141 -8.49 15.35 -6.99
CA TRP A 141 -9.11 14.09 -7.38
C TRP A 141 -10.46 13.92 -6.68
N LEU A 142 -11.21 12.92 -7.13
CA LEU A 142 -12.56 12.64 -6.68
C LEU A 142 -12.63 11.24 -6.08
N THR A 143 -13.44 11.07 -5.03
CA THR A 143 -13.75 9.76 -4.44
C THR A 143 -15.19 9.73 -3.94
N ALA A 144 -15.81 8.55 -3.99
CA ALA A 144 -17.12 8.32 -3.40
C ALA A 144 -17.02 7.85 -1.93
N ILE A 145 -15.81 7.54 -1.45
CA ILE A 145 -15.57 7.06 -0.09
C ILE A 145 -15.62 8.22 0.89
N SER A 146 -16.31 8.03 2.02
CA SER A 146 -16.63 9.12 2.94
C SER A 146 -15.92 9.07 4.29
N THR A 147 -15.47 7.89 4.72
CA THR A 147 -14.78 7.63 6.00
C THR A 147 -13.53 6.76 5.75
N ASP A 148 -12.69 6.63 6.78
CA ASP A 148 -11.57 5.66 6.82
C ASP A 148 -10.60 5.75 5.63
N LEU A 149 -10.34 6.98 5.18
CA LEU A 149 -9.56 7.27 3.98
C LEU A 149 -8.39 8.20 4.31
N LYS A 150 -7.17 7.79 3.96
CA LYS A 150 -5.94 8.57 4.11
C LYS A 150 -5.28 8.70 2.74
N PHE A 151 -4.93 9.92 2.37
CA PHE A 151 -4.12 10.21 1.19
C PHE A 151 -2.75 10.73 1.61
N SER A 152 -1.70 10.28 0.92
CA SER A 152 -0.34 10.81 1.04
C SER A 152 0.16 11.12 -0.35
N VAL A 153 0.69 12.33 -0.55
CA VAL A 153 1.28 12.77 -1.81
C VAL A 153 2.77 12.98 -1.57
N LYS A 154 3.60 12.29 -2.35
CA LYS A 154 5.05 12.39 -2.28
C LYS A 154 5.59 12.57 -3.70
N SER A 155 6.66 13.34 -3.84
CA SER A 155 7.43 13.37 -5.08
C SER A 155 8.23 12.07 -5.22
N SER A 156 8.22 11.48 -6.41
CA SER A 156 9.06 10.31 -6.72
C SER A 156 10.55 10.66 -6.74
N ARG A 157 10.87 11.92 -7.06
CA ARG A 157 12.20 12.51 -6.88
C ARG A 157 12.29 13.07 -5.46
N GLY A 158 13.28 12.64 -4.69
CA GLY A 158 13.44 13.03 -3.28
C GLY A 158 13.62 14.54 -3.08
N PHE A 159 13.48 15.01 -1.84
CA PHE A 159 13.59 16.44 -1.48
C PHE A 159 14.93 17.08 -1.86
N SER A 160 15.99 16.28 -2.03
CA SER A 160 17.33 16.72 -2.44
C SER A 160 17.50 16.92 -3.95
N ASP A 161 16.49 16.58 -4.76
CA ASP A 161 16.50 16.85 -6.19
C ASP A 161 16.10 18.31 -6.44
N PRO A 162 16.90 19.13 -7.15
CA PRO A 162 16.53 20.49 -7.50
C PRO A 162 15.27 20.56 -8.38
N GLN A 163 14.87 19.47 -9.05
CA GLN A 163 13.57 19.32 -9.73
C GLN A 163 12.53 18.58 -8.88
N GLY A 164 12.76 18.54 -7.57
CA GLY A 164 11.88 17.89 -6.60
C GLY A 164 10.61 18.72 -6.38
N VAL A 165 9.47 18.05 -6.25
CA VAL A 165 8.20 18.69 -5.93
C VAL A 165 7.92 18.55 -4.43
N THR A 166 7.61 19.64 -3.77
CA THR A 166 7.09 19.62 -2.39
C THR A 166 5.59 19.87 -2.42
N CYS A 167 4.82 18.98 -1.79
CA CYS A 167 3.38 19.12 -1.66
C CYS A 167 2.99 19.33 -0.20
N GLY A 168 1.97 20.15 0.03
CA GLY A 168 1.38 20.38 1.35
C GLY A 168 0.46 19.25 1.82
N ALA A 169 -0.32 19.53 2.85
CA ALA A 169 -1.33 18.60 3.34
C ALA A 169 -2.50 18.47 2.37
N VAL A 170 -3.01 17.26 2.21
CA VAL A 170 -4.23 17.00 1.45
C VAL A 170 -5.42 17.60 2.22
N THR A 171 -6.26 18.34 1.52
CA THR A 171 -7.44 19.02 2.07
C THR A 171 -8.70 18.53 1.39
N LEU A 172 -9.77 18.34 2.17
CA LEU A 172 -11.11 18.08 1.63
C LEU A 172 -11.73 19.41 1.21
N SER A 173 -12.08 19.54 -0.06
CA SER A 173 -12.81 20.70 -0.57
C SER A 173 -14.24 20.71 -0.04
N ALA A 174 -14.76 21.91 0.24
CA ALA A 174 -16.18 22.11 0.54
C ALA A 174 -17.08 21.82 -0.68
N GLU A 175 -16.50 21.84 -1.88
CA GLU A 175 -17.18 21.55 -3.13
C GLU A 175 -17.53 20.06 -3.24
N ARG A 176 -18.82 19.76 -3.38
CA ARG A 176 -19.29 18.43 -3.78
C ARG A 176 -19.46 18.41 -5.29
N VAL A 177 -18.85 17.42 -5.95
CA VAL A 177 -18.93 17.29 -7.41
C VAL A 177 -19.90 16.17 -7.73
N ARG A 178 -20.99 16.50 -8.43
CA ARG A 178 -21.97 15.50 -8.88
C ARG A 178 -21.59 15.02 -10.28
N VAL A 179 -21.30 13.73 -10.39
CA VAL A 179 -20.95 13.07 -11.67
C VAL A 179 -21.84 11.84 -11.81
N ASP A 180 -22.45 11.63 -12.98
CA ASP A 180 -23.31 10.47 -13.24
C ASP A 180 -24.41 10.25 -12.17
N ASN A 181 -25.02 11.34 -11.68
CA ASN A 181 -26.04 11.34 -10.62
C ASN A 181 -25.57 10.86 -9.23
N ARG A 182 -24.25 10.77 -9.00
CA ARG A 182 -23.64 10.43 -7.70
C ARG A 182 -22.77 11.59 -7.19
N ASP A 183 -22.80 11.81 -5.88
CA ASP A 183 -21.98 12.82 -5.23
C ASP A 183 -20.59 12.27 -4.94
N TYR A 184 -19.57 13.05 -5.28
CA TYR A 184 -18.16 12.77 -5.00
C TYR A 184 -17.56 13.86 -4.12
N LYS A 185 -16.69 13.44 -3.20
CA LYS A 185 -15.84 14.33 -2.41
C LYS A 185 -14.62 14.69 -3.26
N LYS A 186 -14.30 15.98 -3.30
CA LYS A 186 -13.11 16.50 -3.97
C LYS A 186 -12.00 16.75 -2.95
N TYR A 187 -10.85 16.13 -3.17
CA TYR A 187 -9.64 16.37 -2.38
C TYR A 187 -8.64 17.16 -3.20
N THR A 188 -7.95 18.08 -2.55
CA THR A 188 -6.99 19.00 -3.17
C THR A 188 -5.67 19.02 -2.42
N VAL A 189 -4.58 19.27 -3.14
CA VAL A 189 -3.26 19.50 -2.56
C VAL A 189 -2.55 20.59 -3.35
N GLU A 190 -1.88 21.50 -2.65
CA GLU A 190 -1.00 22.50 -3.25
C GLU A 190 0.43 21.99 -3.27
N CYS A 191 1.11 22.16 -4.39
CA CYS A 191 2.48 21.73 -4.61
C CYS A 191 3.33 22.84 -5.23
N GLN A 192 4.63 22.75 -5.01
CA GLN A 192 5.64 23.68 -5.49
C GLN A 192 6.85 22.88 -6.00
N GLU A 193 7.28 23.16 -7.23
CA GLU A 193 8.57 22.70 -7.74
C GLU A 193 9.72 23.45 -7.05
N GLY A 194 10.75 22.71 -6.65
CA GLY A 194 12.01 23.23 -6.14
C GLY A 194 12.69 24.15 -7.16
N SER A 195 13.47 25.12 -6.65
CA SER A 195 14.22 26.08 -7.46
C SER A 195 15.64 25.60 -7.71
#